data_AF-X1AP11-F1
#
_entry.id   AF-X1AP11-F1
#
_cell.length_a   1.000
_cell.length_b   1.000
_cell.length_c   1.000
_cell.angle_alpha   90.00
_cell.angle_beta   90.00
_cell.angle_gamma   90.00
#
_symmetry.space_group_name_H-M   'P 1'
#
loop_
_entity.id
_entity.type
_entity.pdbx_description
1 polymer ?
#
loop_
_entity_poly.entity_id
_entity_poly.type
_entity_poly.pdbx_seq_one_letter_code
_entity_poly.pdbx_strand_id
1 'polypeptide(L)'
;LRTSCPYCSGTGRVLSAETVSNMVLRKLEELCNTSRAEAVLLGVHPKVEENLSGAIFARGDRRLGEVLERAHYLGCKFDAWREHFNFEAWQQAFNDSGLNMEFYVNRVREEDEILPWDHISCGVKKEYLLEEKKKALRGETTPDCRFENCTGCGAC
;
A
#
# COMPACT_ATOMS: atom_id res chain seq x y z
N LEU A 1 -4.05 -11.47 -15.90
CA LEU A 1 -4.11 -10.43 -16.97
C LEU A 1 -4.14 -9.06 -16.30
N ARG A 2 -3.42 -8.06 -16.82
CA ARG A 2 -3.43 -6.68 -16.26
C ARG A 2 -4.57 -5.89 -16.91
N THR A 3 -5.41 -5.23 -16.14
CA THR A 3 -6.48 -4.37 -16.66
C THR A 3 -6.11 -2.89 -16.51
N SER A 4 -6.57 -2.07 -17.46
CA SER A 4 -6.45 -0.62 -17.38
C SER A 4 -7.19 -0.13 -16.15
N CYS A 5 -6.53 0.73 -15.37
CA CYS A 5 -7.14 1.27 -14.18
C CYS A 5 -8.28 2.26 -14.53
N PRO A 6 -9.51 2.08 -14.02
CA PRO A 6 -10.64 2.94 -14.33
C PRO A 6 -10.55 4.33 -13.64
N TYR A 7 -9.59 4.53 -12.74
CA TYR A 7 -9.50 5.73 -11.87
C TYR A 7 -8.36 6.70 -12.23
N CYS A 8 -7.50 6.37 -13.19
CA CYS A 8 -6.35 7.20 -13.56
C CYS A 8 -6.20 7.39 -15.07
N SER A 9 -7.30 7.36 -15.81
CA SER A 9 -7.31 7.55 -17.27
C SER A 9 -6.33 6.61 -18.01
N GLY A 10 -6.07 5.42 -17.47
CA GLY A 10 -5.22 4.40 -18.09
C GLY A 10 -3.72 4.48 -17.79
N THR A 11 -3.23 5.40 -16.94
CA THR A 11 -1.79 5.48 -16.62
C THR A 11 -1.32 4.33 -15.72
N GLY A 12 -2.19 3.80 -14.86
CA GLY A 12 -1.90 2.69 -13.97
C GLY A 12 -2.52 1.37 -14.40
N ARG A 13 -1.96 0.26 -13.87
CA ARG A 13 -2.44 -1.10 -14.14
C ARG A 13 -2.84 -1.81 -12.85
N VAL A 14 -4.02 -2.44 -12.85
CA VAL A 14 -4.49 -3.28 -11.73
C VAL A 14 -4.18 -4.74 -12.04
N LEU A 15 -3.62 -5.45 -11.06
CA LEU A 15 -3.39 -6.89 -11.16
C LEU A 15 -4.70 -7.64 -10.89
N SER A 16 -5.02 -8.65 -11.71
CA SER A 16 -6.14 -9.56 -11.42
C SER A 16 -5.84 -10.42 -10.19
N ALA A 17 -6.88 -10.88 -9.49
CA ALA A 17 -6.74 -11.78 -8.35
C ALA A 17 -5.91 -13.03 -8.69
N GLU A 18 -6.11 -13.61 -9.88
CA GLU A 18 -5.31 -14.74 -10.38
C GLU A 18 -3.83 -14.37 -10.54
N THR A 19 -3.54 -13.14 -10.97
CA THR A 19 -2.17 -12.66 -11.14
C THR A 19 -1.49 -12.57 -9.76
N VAL A 20 -2.19 -12.03 -8.76
CA VAL A 20 -1.68 -11.96 -7.37
C VAL A 20 -1.47 -13.37 -6.81
N SER A 21 -2.44 -14.27 -7.00
CA SER A 21 -2.33 -15.67 -6.56
C SER A 21 -1.11 -16.38 -7.17
N ASN A 22 -0.92 -16.26 -8.49
CA ASN A 22 0.24 -16.83 -9.18
C ASN A 22 1.58 -16.25 -8.67
N MET A 23 1.63 -14.97 -8.33
CA MET A 23 2.82 -14.35 -7.73
C MET A 23 3.13 -14.93 -6.35
N VAL A 24 2.11 -15.14 -5.52
CA VAL A 24 2.27 -15.76 -4.19
C VAL A 24 2.77 -17.19 -4.35
N LEU A 25 2.12 -18.00 -5.19
CA LEU A 25 2.52 -19.40 -5.44
C LEU A 25 3.96 -19.50 -5.92
N ARG A 26 4.35 -18.67 -6.90
CA ARG A 26 5.72 -18.64 -7.41
C ARG A 26 6.73 -18.31 -6.30
N LYS A 27 6.41 -17.38 -5.40
CA LYS A 27 7.30 -17.03 -4.30
C LYS A 27 7.39 -18.15 -3.27
N LEU A 28 6.28 -18.84 -3.00
CA LEU A 28 6.28 -20.03 -2.14
C LEU A 28 7.15 -21.14 -2.71
N GLU A 29 7.04 -21.43 -4.01
CA GLU A 29 7.92 -22.41 -4.69
C GLU A 29 9.39 -22.02 -4.59
N GLU A 30 9.71 -20.74 -4.83
CA GLU A 30 11.08 -20.23 -4.70
C GLU A 30 11.62 -20.43 -3.28
N LEU A 31 10.83 -20.12 -2.25
CA LEU A 31 11.21 -20.32 -0.85
C LEU A 31 11.39 -21.80 -0.50
N CYS A 32 10.50 -22.67 -0.98
CA CYS A 32 10.61 -24.11 -0.77
C CYS A 32 11.86 -24.69 -1.45
N ASN A 33 12.23 -24.20 -2.64
CA ASN A 33 13.38 -24.69 -3.39
C ASN A 33 14.73 -24.12 -2.90
N THR A 34 14.72 -22.95 -2.26
CA THR A 34 15.95 -22.27 -1.81
C THR A 34 16.24 -22.50 -0.33
N SER A 35 15.22 -22.83 0.47
CA SER A 35 15.35 -23.06 1.90
C SER A 35 15.99 -24.42 2.21
N ARG A 36 16.86 -24.43 3.23
CA ARG A 36 17.38 -25.66 3.87
C ARG A 36 16.58 -26.06 5.11
N ALA A 37 15.51 -25.33 5.42
CA ALA A 37 14.66 -25.62 6.57
C ALA A 37 13.91 -26.95 6.35
N GLU A 38 13.77 -27.73 7.40
CA GLU A 38 13.04 -29.01 7.38
C GLU A 38 11.54 -28.82 7.08
N ALA A 39 10.99 -27.65 7.44
CA ALA A 39 9.64 -27.23 7.09
C ALA A 39 9.56 -25.70 6.97
N VAL A 40 8.62 -25.22 6.17
CA VAL A 40 8.25 -23.80 6.07
C VAL A 40 6.85 -23.63 6.63
N LEU A 41 6.72 -22.89 7.74
CA LEU A 41 5.43 -22.55 8.32
C LEU A 41 4.86 -21.31 7.61
N LEU A 42 3.72 -21.47 6.94
CA LEU A 42 3.01 -20.36 6.32
C LEU A 42 1.88 -19.90 7.24
N GLY A 43 2.12 -18.79 7.92
CA GLY A 43 1.07 -18.05 8.63
C GLY A 43 0.34 -17.15 7.64
N VAL A 44 -0.82 -17.56 7.17
CA VAL A 44 -1.75 -16.60 6.52
C VAL A 44 -2.36 -15.78 7.64
N HIS A 45 -2.07 -14.47 7.68
CA HIS A 45 -2.63 -13.61 8.73
C HIS A 45 -4.17 -13.72 8.67
N PRO A 46 -4.83 -14.17 9.74
CA PRO A 46 -6.20 -14.69 9.67
C PRO A 46 -7.26 -13.66 9.27
N LYS A 47 -6.90 -12.37 9.24
CA LYS A 47 -7.74 -11.29 8.70
C LYS A 47 -6.88 -10.29 7.93
N VAL A 48 -6.78 -10.49 6.60
CA VAL A 48 -6.14 -9.54 5.67
C VAL A 48 -6.87 -8.19 5.68
N GLU A 49 -8.17 -8.21 5.96
CA GLU A 49 -9.08 -7.06 6.03
C GLU A 49 -8.61 -5.97 7.00
N GLU A 50 -8.16 -6.33 8.20
CA GLU A 50 -7.65 -5.39 9.21
C GLU A 50 -6.42 -4.62 8.70
N ASN A 51 -5.52 -5.31 7.98
CA ASN A 51 -4.33 -4.71 7.39
C ASN A 51 -4.63 -3.96 6.07
N LEU A 52 -5.77 -4.26 5.44
CA LEU A 52 -6.16 -3.67 4.17
C LEU A 52 -6.36 -2.16 4.31
N SER A 53 -7.02 -1.70 5.38
CA SER A 53 -7.20 -0.28 5.65
C SER A 53 -5.86 0.46 5.75
N GLY A 54 -4.90 -0.09 6.51
CA GLY A 54 -3.55 0.48 6.60
C GLY A 54 -2.84 0.55 5.24
N ALA A 55 -2.93 -0.53 4.44
CA ALA A 55 -2.36 -0.56 3.10
C ALA A 55 -3.02 0.45 2.14
N ILE A 56 -4.33 0.64 2.23
CA ILE A 56 -5.08 1.61 1.43
C ILE A 56 -4.67 3.03 1.80
N PHE A 57 -4.69 3.40 3.09
CA PHE A 57 -4.37 4.75 3.53
C PHE A 57 -2.91 5.12 3.30
N ALA A 58 -1.97 4.18 3.49
CA ALA A 58 -0.56 4.39 3.16
C ALA A 58 -0.31 4.67 1.67
N ARG A 59 -1.22 4.24 0.79
CA ARG A 59 -1.14 4.39 -0.67
C ARG A 59 -2.22 5.33 -1.22
N GLY A 60 -2.90 6.02 -0.32
CA GLY A 60 -4.07 6.86 -0.57
C GLY A 60 -3.73 8.21 -1.15
N ASP A 61 -4.75 8.86 -1.68
CA ASP A 61 -4.69 10.27 -2.08
C ASP A 61 -5.85 11.03 -1.40
N ARG A 62 -6.01 12.31 -1.74
CA ARG A 62 -7.01 13.19 -1.13
C ARG A 62 -8.44 12.65 -1.22
N ARG A 63 -8.76 11.78 -2.19
CA ARG A 63 -10.11 11.19 -2.35
C ARG A 63 -10.49 10.30 -1.18
N LEU A 64 -9.52 9.72 -0.47
CA LEU A 64 -9.79 8.93 0.73
C LEU A 64 -10.34 9.76 1.90
N GLY A 65 -10.28 11.09 1.83
CA GLY A 65 -10.92 11.97 2.81
C GLY A 65 -12.44 11.73 2.89
N GLU A 66 -13.10 11.59 1.74
CA GLU A 66 -14.55 11.32 1.68
C GLU A 66 -14.90 9.95 2.29
N VAL A 67 -14.04 8.95 2.05
CA VAL A 67 -14.20 7.61 2.63
C VAL A 67 -14.06 7.65 4.15
N LEU A 68 -13.07 8.40 4.68
CA LEU A 68 -12.86 8.55 6.11
C LEU A 68 -14.06 9.21 6.78
N GLU A 69 -14.56 10.30 6.20
CA GLU A 69 -15.75 10.99 6.66
C GLU A 69 -16.96 10.06 6.64
N ARG A 70 -17.16 9.32 5.55
CA ARG A 70 -18.28 8.39 5.41
C ARG A 70 -18.21 7.24 6.40
N ALA A 71 -17.03 6.63 6.58
CA ALA A 71 -16.81 5.57 7.55
C ALA A 71 -17.14 6.05 8.97
N HIS A 72 -16.73 7.28 9.32
CA HIS A 72 -17.08 7.88 10.60
C HIS A 72 -18.60 7.97 10.80
N TYR A 73 -19.34 8.43 9.79
CA TYR A 73 -20.82 8.46 9.84
C TYR A 73 -21.47 7.08 9.89
N LEU A 74 -20.81 6.04 9.38
CA LEU A 74 -21.25 4.64 9.51
C LEU A 74 -20.89 4.01 10.86
N GLY A 75 -20.26 4.77 11.76
CA GLY A 75 -19.96 4.34 13.14
C GLY A 75 -18.58 3.73 13.32
N CYS A 76 -17.71 3.76 12.31
CA CYS A 76 -16.30 3.37 12.43
C CYS A 76 -15.59 4.24 13.47
N LYS A 77 -15.12 3.60 14.54
CA LYS A 77 -14.38 4.23 15.64
C LYS A 77 -13.56 3.18 16.36
N PHE A 78 -12.36 3.57 16.80
CA PHE A 78 -11.43 2.65 17.48
C PHE A 78 -11.11 1.39 16.64
N ASP A 79 -11.12 1.49 15.31
CA ASP A 79 -10.84 0.37 14.39
C ASP A 79 -9.39 -0.17 14.48
N ALA A 80 -8.51 0.51 15.22
CA ALA A 80 -7.20 -0.02 15.57
C ALA A 80 -7.26 -1.17 16.60
N TRP A 81 -8.38 -1.29 17.34
CA TRP A 81 -8.66 -2.39 18.24
C TRP A 81 -9.53 -3.42 17.53
N ARG A 82 -9.07 -4.67 17.53
CA ARG A 82 -9.67 -5.74 16.73
C ARG A 82 -11.15 -5.95 17.03
N GLU A 83 -11.55 -5.83 18.27
CA GLU A 83 -12.93 -5.97 18.75
C GLU A 83 -13.89 -4.89 18.22
N HIS A 84 -13.35 -3.79 17.67
CA HIS A 84 -14.13 -2.69 17.13
C HIS A 84 -14.07 -2.60 15.59
N PHE A 85 -13.18 -3.36 14.95
CA PHE A 85 -12.99 -3.31 13.51
C PHE A 85 -14.24 -3.76 12.75
N ASN A 86 -14.85 -2.85 12.00
CA ASN A 86 -16.04 -3.12 11.18
C ASN A 86 -15.74 -3.03 9.68
N PHE A 87 -15.36 -4.14 9.06
CA PHE A 87 -15.01 -4.19 7.64
C PHE A 87 -16.20 -3.92 6.70
N GLU A 88 -17.42 -4.28 7.08
CA GLU A 88 -18.61 -4.02 6.27
C GLU A 88 -18.89 -2.52 6.15
N ALA A 89 -18.76 -1.77 7.25
CA ALA A 89 -18.88 -0.31 7.22
C ALA A 89 -17.81 0.35 6.35
N TRP A 90 -16.57 -0.17 6.37
CA TRP A 90 -15.52 0.30 5.46
C TRP A 90 -15.86 0.01 3.99
N GLN A 91 -16.32 -1.21 3.66
CA GLN A 91 -16.76 -1.54 2.30
C GLN A 91 -17.89 -0.63 1.83
N GLN A 92 -18.86 -0.37 2.70
CA GLN A 92 -19.93 0.57 2.41
C GLN A 92 -19.41 1.99 2.20
N ALA A 93 -18.48 2.48 3.02
CA ALA A 93 -17.89 3.81 2.85
C ALA A 93 -17.19 3.98 1.49
N PHE A 94 -16.44 2.96 1.04
CA PHE A 94 -15.82 2.97 -0.28
C PHE A 94 -16.86 3.00 -1.41
N ASN A 95 -17.88 2.14 -1.32
CA ASN A 95 -18.96 2.07 -2.30
C ASN A 95 -19.72 3.40 -2.39
N ASP A 96 -20.10 3.98 -1.26
CA ASP A 96 -20.82 5.25 -1.18
C ASP A 96 -19.98 6.42 -1.72
N SER A 97 -18.65 6.34 -1.62
CA SER A 97 -17.71 7.33 -2.18
C SER A 97 -17.34 7.06 -3.64
N GLY A 98 -17.89 6.01 -4.27
CA GLY A 98 -17.56 5.63 -5.65
C GLY A 98 -16.11 5.18 -5.86
N LEU A 99 -15.42 4.75 -4.80
CA LEU A 99 -14.02 4.32 -4.82
C LEU A 99 -13.91 2.81 -4.63
N ASN A 100 -12.87 2.22 -5.21
CA ASN A 100 -12.58 0.79 -5.07
C ASN A 100 -11.33 0.59 -4.21
N MET A 101 -11.44 -0.25 -3.18
CA MET A 101 -10.31 -0.63 -2.32
C MET A 101 -9.14 -1.25 -3.12
N GLU A 102 -9.44 -2.12 -4.09
CA GLU A 102 -8.44 -2.83 -4.90
C GLU A 102 -7.56 -1.89 -5.72
N PHE A 103 -8.10 -0.72 -6.11
CA PHE A 103 -7.31 0.30 -6.80
C PHE A 103 -6.11 0.74 -5.98
N TYR A 104 -6.26 0.87 -4.67
CA TYR A 104 -5.19 1.37 -3.81
C TYR A 104 -4.12 0.30 -3.56
N VAL A 105 -4.52 -0.98 -3.45
CA VAL A 105 -3.67 -2.08 -2.98
C VAL A 105 -3.02 -2.87 -4.12
N ASN A 106 -3.75 -3.11 -5.22
CA ASN A 106 -3.31 -4.02 -6.30
C ASN A 106 -2.70 -3.31 -7.50
N ARG A 107 -2.74 -1.97 -7.54
CA ARG A 107 -2.22 -1.20 -8.68
C ARG A 107 -0.71 -1.01 -8.60
N VAL A 108 -0.03 -1.28 -9.72
CA VAL A 108 1.38 -0.90 -9.91
C VAL A 108 1.46 0.60 -10.13
N ARG A 109 2.39 1.25 -9.42
CA ARG A 109 2.60 2.70 -9.51
C ARG A 109 3.91 3.02 -10.20
N GLU A 110 3.80 3.66 -11.36
CA GLU A 110 4.93 4.16 -12.13
C GLU A 110 5.57 5.37 -11.43
N GLU A 111 6.79 5.75 -11.83
CA GLU A 111 7.51 6.85 -11.16
C GLU A 111 7.09 8.24 -11.67
N ASP A 112 6.55 8.30 -12.88
CA ASP A 112 6.15 9.51 -13.60
C ASP A 112 4.70 9.92 -13.32
N GLU A 113 3.92 9.10 -12.60
CA GLU A 113 2.57 9.45 -12.21
C GLU A 113 2.52 10.35 -10.96
N ILE A 114 1.30 10.80 -10.64
CA ILE A 114 1.00 11.46 -9.37
C ILE A 114 1.01 10.41 -8.27
N LEU A 115 1.97 10.52 -7.35
CA LEU A 115 2.19 9.55 -6.29
C LEU A 115 1.38 9.92 -5.02
N PRO A 116 1.05 8.93 -4.17
CA PRO A 116 0.33 9.15 -2.92
C PRO A 116 0.92 10.26 -2.04
N TRP A 117 2.24 10.45 -2.04
CA TRP A 117 2.94 11.46 -1.24
C TRP A 117 3.14 12.80 -1.93
N ASP A 118 2.80 12.95 -3.23
CA ASP A 118 3.07 14.19 -3.98
C ASP A 118 2.29 15.40 -3.42
N HIS A 119 1.23 15.15 -2.66
CA HIS A 119 0.44 16.20 -2.03
C HIS A 119 0.98 16.63 -0.64
N ILE A 120 2.02 15.99 -0.13
CA ILE A 120 2.62 16.25 1.19
C ILE A 120 3.76 17.26 1.02
N SER A 121 3.65 18.42 1.65
CA SER A 121 4.68 19.47 1.61
C SER A 121 5.43 19.54 2.94
N CYS A 122 6.45 18.69 3.11
CA CYS A 122 7.30 18.66 4.30
C CYS A 122 8.78 19.04 4.02
N GLY A 123 9.05 19.68 2.88
CA GLY A 123 10.41 20.03 2.43
C GLY A 123 11.17 18.88 1.77
N VAL A 124 10.76 17.62 2.00
CA VAL A 124 11.37 16.47 1.32
C VAL A 124 11.04 16.47 -0.17
N LYS A 125 12.07 16.35 -1.01
CA LYS A 125 11.93 16.35 -2.48
C LYS A 125 11.31 15.04 -2.98
N LYS A 126 10.48 15.12 -4.03
CA LYS A 126 9.88 13.94 -4.68
C LYS A 126 10.96 12.98 -5.20
N GLU A 127 12.01 13.54 -5.78
CA GLU A 127 13.15 12.78 -6.32
C GLU A 127 13.84 11.95 -5.23
N TYR A 128 13.99 12.52 -4.04
CA TYR A 128 14.55 11.81 -2.89
C TYR A 128 13.67 10.62 -2.48
N LEU A 129 12.35 10.80 -2.38
CA LEU A 129 11.42 9.71 -2.03
C LEU A 129 11.41 8.59 -3.09
N LEU A 130 11.58 8.93 -4.37
CA LEU A 130 11.73 7.94 -5.44
C LEU A 130 13.04 7.15 -5.31
N GLU A 131 14.14 7.81 -4.97
CA GLU A 131 15.42 7.15 -4.70
C GLU A 131 15.34 6.23 -3.47
N GLU A 132 14.71 6.68 -2.38
CA GLU A 132 14.48 5.87 -1.18
C GLU A 132 13.61 4.64 -1.48
N LYS A 133 12.55 4.80 -2.31
CA LYS A 133 11.75 3.67 -2.80
C LYS A 133 12.62 2.66 -3.55
N LYS A 134 13.54 3.12 -4.41
CA LYS A 134 14.47 2.24 -5.16
C LYS A 134 15.44 1.52 -4.23
N LYS A 135 16.00 2.20 -3.23
CA LYS A 135 16.86 1.57 -2.19
C LYS A 135 16.10 0.51 -1.39
N ALA A 136 14.90 0.84 -0.93
CA ALA A 136 14.05 -0.07 -0.18
C ALA A 136 13.74 -1.36 -0.97
N LEU A 137 13.48 -1.24 -2.28
CA LEU A 137 13.29 -2.40 -3.17
C LEU A 137 14.56 -3.26 -3.34
N ARG A 138 15.74 -2.69 -3.14
CA ARG A 138 17.02 -3.42 -3.12
C ARG A 138 17.42 -3.92 -1.72
N GLY A 139 16.63 -3.61 -0.69
CA GLY A 139 16.96 -3.93 0.71
C GLY A 139 18.10 -3.06 1.27
N GLU A 140 18.38 -1.93 0.65
CA GLU A 140 19.38 -0.96 1.11
C GLU A 140 18.75 0.01 2.10
N THR A 141 19.48 0.34 3.18
CA THR A 141 19.07 1.34 4.15
C THR A 141 19.78 2.67 3.92
N THR A 142 19.10 3.76 4.27
CA THR A 142 19.71 5.09 4.30
C THR A 142 20.23 5.38 5.71
N PRO A 143 21.48 5.84 5.86
CA PRO A 143 22.08 6.11 7.17
C PRO A 143 21.39 7.28 7.89
N ASP A 144 21.53 7.31 9.21
CA ASP A 144 20.97 8.36 10.06
C ASP A 144 21.79 9.66 9.93
N CYS A 145 21.25 10.64 9.21
CA CYS A 145 21.92 11.91 8.94
C CYS A 145 22.08 12.83 10.17
N ARG A 146 21.63 12.40 11.36
CA ARG A 146 21.90 13.12 12.63
C ARG A 146 23.29 12.80 13.18
N PHE A 147 23.83 11.63 12.85
CA PHE A 147 25.13 11.15 13.29
C PHE A 147 26.13 11.07 12.12
N GLU A 148 25.61 10.86 10.92
CA GLU A 148 26.37 10.73 9.68
C GLU A 148 26.20 11.97 8.79
N ASN A 149 26.73 11.90 7.56
CA ASN A 149 26.58 12.96 6.57
C ASN A 149 25.12 13.15 6.13
N CYS A 150 24.76 14.40 5.82
CA CYS A 150 23.45 14.76 5.26
C CYS A 150 23.17 13.98 3.96
N THR A 151 21.97 13.42 3.85
CA THR A 151 21.53 12.63 2.69
C THR A 151 20.83 13.47 1.62
N GLY A 152 20.63 14.77 1.86
CA GLY A 152 20.09 15.70 0.88
C GLY A 152 18.57 15.61 0.67
N CYS A 153 17.81 15.15 1.68
CA CYS A 153 16.35 14.98 1.56
C CYS A 153 15.58 16.28 1.29
N GLY A 154 16.10 17.43 1.74
CA GLY A 154 15.49 18.75 1.58
C GLY A 154 14.67 19.24 2.78
N ALA A 155 14.60 18.47 3.87
CA ALA A 155 13.86 18.84 5.08
C ALA A 155 14.57 19.87 5.99
N CYS A 156 15.89 20.03 5.85
CA CYS A 156 16.74 20.89 6.69
C CYS A 156 17.18 22.15 5.95
#